data_AF-A0A920LU77-F1
#
_entry.id   AF-A0A920LU77-F1
#
_cell.length_a   1.000
_cell.length_b   1.000
_cell.length_c   1.000
_cell.angle_alpha   90.00
_cell.angle_beta   90.00
_cell.angle_gamma   90.00
#
_symmetry.space_group_name_H-M   'P 1'
#
loop_
_entity.id
_entity.type
_entity.pdbx_description
1 polymer ?
#
loop_
_entity_poly.entity_id
_entity_poly.type
_entity_poly.pdbx_seq_one_letter_code
_entity_poly.pdbx_strand_id
1 'polypeptide(L)'
;MKNYWTKAKVEKLSKLWGQGVSARDIAEKLGDISRNAVIGKANRLGLSKKLSSENKTIKKEISASSLVPNMSGCKWPIGHPGDNDFYFCGKPVIPGKPYCGEHCLIAYRRKDSHQKVKKFFKLNSEV
;
A
#
# COMPACT_ATOMS: atom_id res chain seq x y z
N MET A 1 -2.29 -8.33 -26.56
CA MET A 1 -2.39 -8.51 -25.09
C MET A 1 -3.72 -9.14 -24.75
N LYS A 2 -3.76 -10.30 -24.08
CA LYS A 2 -5.02 -10.93 -23.66
C LYS A 2 -5.53 -10.21 -22.39
N ASN A 3 -6.70 -9.60 -22.47
CA ASN A 3 -7.34 -8.99 -21.31
C ASN A 3 -7.85 -10.10 -20.37
N TYR A 4 -7.19 -10.26 -19.22
CA TYR A 4 -7.47 -11.33 -18.25
C TYR A 4 -8.89 -11.22 -17.64
N TRP A 5 -9.43 -10.00 -17.55
CA TRP A 5 -10.82 -9.73 -17.16
C TRP A 5 -11.76 -9.84 -18.36
N THR A 6 -12.19 -11.06 -18.67
CA THR A 6 -13.22 -11.31 -19.69
C THR A 6 -14.59 -10.81 -19.22
N LYS A 7 -15.49 -10.51 -20.17
CA LYS A 7 -16.87 -10.09 -19.85
C LYS A 7 -17.57 -11.11 -18.93
N ALA A 8 -17.41 -12.41 -19.21
CA ALA A 8 -17.96 -13.48 -18.38
C ALA A 8 -17.45 -13.47 -16.92
N LYS A 9 -16.14 -13.20 -16.70
CA LYS A 9 -15.59 -13.07 -15.34
C LYS A 9 -16.13 -11.84 -14.62
N VAL A 10 -16.31 -10.73 -15.34
CA VAL A 10 -16.87 -9.49 -14.78
C VAL A 10 -18.33 -9.67 -14.38
N GLU A 11 -19.12 -10.35 -15.19
CA GLU A 11 -20.53 -10.64 -14.89
C GLU A 11 -20.67 -11.57 -13.69
N LYS A 12 -19.88 -12.65 -13.64
CA LYS A 12 -19.83 -13.57 -12.49
C LYS A 12 -19.40 -12.86 -11.21
N LEU A 13 -18.40 -11.97 -11.29
CA LEU A 13 -17.99 -11.10 -10.18
C LEU A 13 -19.14 -10.21 -9.72
N SER A 14 -19.83 -9.51 -10.63
CA SER A 14 -20.94 -8.63 -10.30
C SER A 14 -22.08 -9.36 -9.60
N LYS A 15 -22.41 -10.58 -10.06
CA LYS A 15 -23.44 -11.43 -9.46
C LYS A 15 -23.07 -11.86 -8.04
N LEU A 16 -21.88 -12.43 -7.85
CA LEU A 16 -21.42 -12.92 -6.54
C LEU A 16 -21.24 -11.77 -5.54
N TRP A 17 -20.78 -10.60 -6.01
CA TRP A 17 -20.64 -9.41 -5.19
C TRP A 17 -22.00 -8.89 -4.70
N GLY A 18 -23.00 -8.86 -5.57
CA GLY A 18 -24.38 -8.49 -5.20
C GLY A 18 -25.04 -9.46 -4.22
N GLN A 19 -24.59 -10.72 -4.19
CA GLN A 19 -25.00 -11.73 -3.21
C GLN A 19 -24.28 -11.61 -1.85
N GLY A 20 -23.35 -10.66 -1.70
CA GLY A 20 -22.60 -10.47 -0.46
C GLY A 20 -21.51 -11.52 -0.19
N VAL A 21 -21.12 -12.30 -1.22
CA VAL A 21 -20.06 -13.31 -1.09
C VAL A 21 -18.71 -12.61 -0.84
N SER A 22 -17.86 -13.20 0.00
CA SER A 22 -16.57 -12.61 0.34
C SER A 22 -15.64 -12.54 -0.89
N ALA A 23 -14.79 -11.53 -0.92
CA ALA A 23 -13.83 -11.37 -2.02
C ALA A 23 -12.85 -12.55 -2.15
N ARG A 24 -12.61 -13.31 -1.07
CA ARG A 24 -11.74 -14.51 -1.08
C ARG A 24 -12.42 -15.66 -1.81
N ASP A 25 -13.68 -15.94 -1.48
CA ASP A 25 -14.44 -17.02 -2.10
C ASP A 25 -14.75 -16.70 -3.58
N ILE A 26 -14.95 -15.42 -3.91
CA ILE A 26 -15.08 -14.97 -5.30
C ILE A 26 -13.78 -15.21 -6.07
N ALA A 27 -12.63 -15.01 -5.44
CA ALA A 27 -11.31 -15.24 -6.03
C ALA A 27 -11.10 -16.72 -6.41
N GLU A 28 -11.44 -17.64 -5.48
CA GLU A 28 -11.41 -19.08 -5.71
C GLU A 28 -12.38 -19.48 -6.85
N LYS A 29 -13.60 -18.93 -6.86
CA LYS A 29 -14.62 -19.22 -7.89
C LYS A 29 -14.32 -18.68 -9.29
N LEU A 30 -13.39 -17.72 -9.42
CA LEU A 30 -13.01 -17.09 -10.71
C LEU A 30 -11.70 -17.65 -11.31
N GLY A 31 -11.07 -18.60 -10.62
CA GLY A 31 -9.85 -19.30 -11.05
C GLY A 31 -8.58 -18.60 -10.59
N ASP A 32 -8.28 -18.72 -9.29
CA ASP A 32 -7.04 -18.30 -8.62
C ASP A 32 -6.64 -16.83 -8.85
N ILE A 33 -7.64 -15.96 -8.83
CA ILE A 33 -7.42 -14.52 -8.79
C ILE A 33 -7.09 -14.13 -7.35
N SER A 34 -6.19 -13.17 -7.12
CA SER A 34 -5.97 -12.70 -5.75
C SER A 34 -7.22 -11.97 -5.22
N ARG A 35 -7.50 -12.09 -3.92
CA ARG A 35 -8.56 -11.33 -3.23
C ARG A 35 -8.51 -9.84 -3.57
N ASN A 36 -7.31 -9.26 -3.62
CA ASN A 36 -7.11 -7.85 -3.89
C ASN A 36 -7.46 -7.47 -5.33
N ALA A 37 -7.21 -8.37 -6.30
CA ALA A 37 -7.61 -8.14 -7.68
C ALA A 37 -9.15 -8.15 -7.84
N VAL A 38 -9.85 -8.99 -7.08
CA VAL A 38 -11.34 -9.01 -7.00
C VAL A 38 -11.86 -7.69 -6.42
N ILE A 39 -11.37 -7.28 -5.24
CA ILE A 39 -11.76 -6.01 -4.59
C ILE A 39 -11.50 -4.82 -5.51
N GLY A 40 -10.29 -4.76 -6.08
CA GLY A 40 -9.91 -3.68 -6.98
C GLY A 40 -10.80 -3.62 -8.22
N LYS A 41 -11.18 -4.77 -8.80
CA LYS A 41 -12.08 -4.80 -9.95
C LYS A 41 -13.50 -4.39 -9.56
N ALA A 42 -14.04 -4.87 -8.45
CA ALA A 42 -15.37 -4.50 -7.96
C ALA A 42 -15.49 -2.99 -7.68
N ASN A 43 -14.46 -2.40 -7.07
CA ASN A 43 -14.40 -0.95 -6.83
C ASN A 43 -14.36 -0.14 -8.12
N ARG A 44 -13.54 -0.54 -9.11
CA ARG A 44 -13.51 0.10 -10.43
C ARG A 44 -14.83 -0.02 -11.19
N LEU A 45 -15.61 -1.05 -10.91
CA LEU A 45 -16.96 -1.25 -11.46
C LEU A 45 -18.06 -0.52 -10.66
N GLY A 46 -17.72 0.17 -9.56
CA GLY A 46 -18.68 0.91 -8.75
C GLY A 46 -19.61 0.04 -7.89
N LEU A 47 -19.38 -1.28 -7.83
CA LEU A 47 -20.27 -2.23 -7.14
C LEU A 47 -20.33 -2.00 -5.62
N SER A 48 -19.28 -1.43 -5.03
CA SER A 48 -19.20 -1.20 -3.59
C SER A 48 -19.94 0.07 -3.11
N LYS A 49 -20.29 1.02 -3.99
CA LYS A 49 -21.01 2.25 -3.60
C LYS A 49 -22.49 2.04 -3.34
N LYS A 50 -23.09 0.97 -3.88
CA LYS A 50 -24.53 0.71 -3.71
C LYS A 50 -24.88 0.23 -2.29
N LEU A 51 -23.91 -0.27 -1.54
CA LEU A 51 -24.07 -0.73 -0.15
C LEU A 51 -23.92 0.40 0.89
N SER A 52 -23.61 1.62 0.48
CA SER A 52 -23.39 2.77 1.38
C SER A 52 -24.57 3.75 1.39
N SER A 53 -25.81 3.24 1.37
CA SER A 53 -26.92 3.99 1.97
C SER A 53 -26.89 3.68 3.47
N GLU A 54 -26.84 4.70 4.31
CA GLU A 54 -26.80 4.60 5.79
C GLU A 54 -25.47 4.17 6.41
N ASN A 55 -24.46 5.03 6.30
CA ASN A 55 -23.58 5.34 7.43
C ASN A 55 -23.00 6.73 7.24
N LYS A 56 -23.68 7.72 7.83
CA LYS A 56 -23.27 9.14 7.85
C LYS A 56 -22.02 9.25 8.72
N THR A 57 -20.85 9.03 8.12
CA THR A 57 -19.56 9.20 8.80
C THR A 57 -19.43 10.68 9.17
N ILE A 58 -19.46 10.97 10.46
CA ILE A 58 -19.21 12.31 10.99
C ILE A 58 -17.83 12.73 10.52
N LYS A 59 -17.76 13.65 9.55
CA LYS A 59 -16.52 14.27 9.12
C LYS A 59 -16.07 15.22 10.23
N LYS A 60 -15.31 14.72 11.21
CA LYS A 60 -14.48 15.59 12.04
C LYS A 60 -13.42 16.15 11.09
N GLU A 61 -13.57 17.41 10.70
CA GLU A 61 -12.51 18.15 10.02
C GLU A 61 -11.37 18.33 11.02
N ILE A 62 -10.46 17.37 11.04
CA ILE A 62 -9.21 17.53 11.75
C ILE A 62 -8.32 18.36 10.82
N SER A 63 -7.96 19.58 11.25
CA SER A 63 -7.09 20.42 10.44
C SER A 63 -5.74 19.71 10.25
N ALA A 64 -5.24 19.70 9.01
CA ALA A 64 -3.98 19.04 8.68
C ALA A 64 -2.83 19.56 9.55
N SER A 65 -2.86 20.83 9.92
CA SER A 65 -1.90 21.49 10.80
C SER A 65 -1.93 21.02 12.26
N SER A 66 -3.04 20.44 12.74
CA SER A 66 -3.09 19.83 14.08
C SER A 66 -2.59 18.39 14.11
N LEU A 67 -2.56 17.70 12.96
CA LEU A 67 -2.09 16.31 12.85
C LEU A 67 -0.62 16.20 12.43
N VAL A 68 -0.04 17.28 11.90
CA VAL A 68 1.38 17.33 11.59
C VAL A 68 2.07 18.35 12.50
N PRO A 69 2.86 17.91 13.50
CA PRO A 69 3.78 18.80 14.18
C PRO A 69 4.59 19.57 13.12
N ASN A 70 4.77 20.87 13.31
CA ASN A 70 5.47 21.77 12.39
C ASN A 70 6.78 21.13 11.92
N MET A 71 6.75 20.52 10.74
CA MET A 71 7.73 19.52 10.31
C MET A 71 8.87 20.21 9.56
N SER A 72 9.44 21.25 10.17
CA SER A 72 10.57 22.02 9.65
C SER A 72 11.87 21.24 9.86
N GLY A 73 12.03 20.12 9.17
CA GLY A 73 13.20 19.26 9.35
C GLY A 73 13.09 17.90 8.67
N CYS A 74 14.18 17.15 8.77
CA CYS A 74 14.35 15.84 8.16
C CYS A 74 13.36 14.84 8.77
N LYS A 75 12.54 14.26 7.89
CA LYS A 75 11.46 13.34 8.27
C LYS A 75 11.90 11.88 8.36
N TRP A 76 13.17 11.63 8.65
CA TRP A 76 13.68 10.26 8.73
C TRP A 76 13.31 9.65 10.09
N PRO A 77 12.57 8.53 10.13
CA PRO A 77 12.20 7.88 11.37
C PRO A 77 13.42 7.16 11.98
N ILE A 78 13.63 7.37 13.27
CA ILE A 78 14.63 6.68 14.08
C ILE A 78 13.86 5.85 15.11
N GLY A 79 14.13 4.54 15.15
CA GLY A 79 13.38 3.59 15.97
C GLY A 79 12.10 3.07 15.28
N HIS A 80 11.36 2.21 15.97
CA HIS A 80 10.07 1.70 15.53
C HIS A 80 8.92 2.54 16.13
N PRO A 81 7.83 2.83 15.41
CA PRO A 81 6.70 3.63 15.94
C PRO A 81 6.01 3.12 17.22
N GLY A 82 6.37 1.91 17.68
CA GLY A 82 5.88 1.33 18.93
C GLY A 82 6.83 1.49 20.11
N ASP A 83 8.02 2.04 19.89
CA ASP A 83 9.04 2.22 20.92
C ASP A 83 8.93 3.61 21.55
N ASN A 84 9.28 3.72 22.83
CA ASN A 84 9.31 5.02 23.53
C ASN A 84 10.38 5.97 22.96
N ASP A 85 11.40 5.43 22.30
CA ASP A 85 12.49 6.19 21.67
C ASP A 85 12.25 6.44 20.17
N PHE A 86 10.99 6.40 19.73
CA PHE A 86 10.66 6.76 18.36
C PHE A 86 10.68 8.27 18.15
N TYR A 87 11.54 8.74 17.26
CA TYR A 87 11.58 10.16 16.87
C TYR A 87 11.99 10.37 15.41
N PHE A 88 11.77 11.58 14.91
CA PHE A 88 12.22 12.00 13.59
C PHE A 88 13.51 12.82 13.67
N CYS A 89 14.41 12.59 12.72
CA CYS A 89 15.74 13.20 12.71
C CYS A 89 15.76 14.73 12.90
N GLY A 90 14.84 15.49 12.29
CA GLY A 90 14.70 16.93 12.52
C GLY A 90 15.79 17.83 11.92
N LYS A 91 16.95 17.29 11.50
CA LYS A 91 18.04 18.03 10.81
C LYS A 91 17.52 18.84 9.60
N PRO A 92 18.17 19.95 9.19
CA PRO A 92 17.71 20.74 8.05
C PRO A 92 17.58 19.89 6.78
N VAL A 93 16.46 20.07 6.09
CA VAL A 93 16.17 19.36 4.84
C VAL A 93 16.96 19.96 3.69
N ILE A 94 17.33 19.12 2.72
CA ILE A 94 17.78 19.63 1.43
C ILE A 94 16.58 20.29 0.73
N PRO A 95 16.73 21.48 0.12
CA PRO A 95 15.67 22.11 -0.66
C PRO A 95 15.05 21.14 -1.69
N GLY A 96 13.73 21.02 -1.67
CA GLY A 96 13.00 20.11 -2.56
C GLY A 96 13.05 18.62 -2.18
N LYS A 97 13.65 18.26 -1.04
CA LYS A 97 13.67 16.87 -0.51
C LYS A 97 13.11 16.83 0.92
N PRO A 98 12.52 15.69 1.35
CA PRO A 98 11.95 15.54 2.69
C PRO A 98 12.98 15.17 3.77
N TYR A 99 14.25 14.95 3.40
CA TYR A 99 15.29 14.46 4.29
C TYR A 99 16.54 15.37 4.25
N CYS A 100 17.37 15.28 5.28
CA CYS A 100 18.71 15.89 5.28
C CYS A 100 19.65 15.13 4.31
N GLY A 101 20.86 15.64 4.10
CA GLY A 101 21.85 15.04 3.19
C GLY A 101 22.13 13.57 3.47
N GLU A 102 22.43 13.25 4.73
CA GLU A 102 22.70 11.89 5.19
C GLU A 102 21.55 10.93 4.87
N HIS A 103 20.33 11.30 5.28
CA HIS A 103 19.16 10.46 5.07
C HIS A 103 18.68 10.42 3.61
N CYS A 104 18.99 11.43 2.79
CA CYS A 104 18.75 11.36 1.36
C CYS A 104 19.58 10.26 0.68
N LEU A 105 20.82 10.02 1.12
CA LEU A 105 21.67 8.95 0.57
C LEU A 105 21.09 7.56 0.86
N ILE A 106 20.45 7.39 2.02
CA ILE A 106 19.81 6.13 2.41
C ILE A 106 18.48 5.94 1.67
N ALA A 107 17.65 7.00 1.58
CA ALA A 107 16.33 6.94 0.94
C ALA A 107 16.42 6.71 -0.58
N TYR A 108 17.32 7.43 -1.26
CA TYR A 108 17.38 7.52 -2.72
C TYR A 108 18.52 6.68 -3.32
N ARG A 109 18.68 5.44 -2.84
CA ARG A 109 19.64 4.49 -3.44
C ARG A 109 19.25 4.19 -4.89
N ARG A 110 20.22 4.26 -5.82
CA ARG A 110 20.00 3.90 -7.24
C ARG A 110 19.65 2.42 -7.37
N LYS A 111 18.82 2.09 -8.36
CA LYS A 111 18.19 0.78 -8.54
C LYS A 111 19.14 -0.23 -9.22
N ASP A 112 20.43 -0.20 -8.86
CA ASP A 112 21.49 -0.96 -9.56
C ASP A 112 22.07 -2.05 -8.66
N SER A 113 21.83 -2.00 -7.34
CA SER A 113 22.45 -2.89 -6.36
C SER A 113 21.61 -4.13 -5.97
N HIS A 114 20.39 -4.27 -6.49
CA HIS A 114 19.51 -5.42 -6.17
C HIS A 114 20.03 -6.77 -6.71
N GLN A 115 21.07 -6.78 -7.56
CA GLN A 115 21.63 -8.00 -8.13
C GLN A 115 22.49 -8.82 -7.15
N LYS A 116 23.12 -8.19 -6.14
CA LYS A 116 24.12 -8.87 -5.30
C LYS A 116 23.55 -9.66 -4.12
N VAL A 117 22.32 -9.39 -3.67
CA VAL A 117 21.73 -10.10 -2.51
C VAL A 117 21.36 -11.55 -2.84
N LYS A 118 21.02 -11.86 -4.11
CA LYS A 118 20.73 -13.25 -4.51
C LYS A 118 21.96 -14.17 -4.58
N LYS A 119 23.18 -13.61 -4.60
CA LYS A 119 24.41 -14.42 -4.71
C LYS A 119 24.93 -14.88 -3.35
N PHE A 120 24.47 -14.28 -2.24
CA PHE A 120 24.96 -14.60 -0.90
C PHE A 120 24.28 -15.84 -0.28
N PHE A 121 23.03 -16.13 -0.65
CA PHE A 121 22.28 -17.26 -0.08
C PHE A 121 22.49 -18.62 -0.78
N LYS A 122 23.34 -18.71 -1.81
CA LYS A 122 23.50 -19.93 -2.62
C LYS A 122 24.85 -20.65 -2.45
N LEU A 123 25.64 -20.32 -1.42
CA LEU A 123 26.98 -20.89 -1.24
C LEU A 123 27.20 -21.63 0.10
N ASN A 124 26.14 -21.91 0.87
CA ASN A 124 26.25 -22.64 2.14
C ASN A 124 25.19 -23.76 2.28
N SER A 125 24.94 -24.55 1.23
CA SER A 125 24.03 -25.70 1.32
C SER A 125 24.60 -27.02 0.77
N GLU A 126 25.93 -27.14 0.69
CA GLU A 126 26.59 -28.42 0.40
C GLU A 126 27.81 -28.57 1.32
N VAL A 127 27.54 -28.98 2.56
CA VAL A 127 28.32 -29.97 3.33
C VAL A 127 27.31 -30.85 4.06
#